data_AF-A0A1I0GYT6-F1
#
_entry.id   AF-A0A1I0GYT6-F1
#
_cell.length_a   1.000
_cell.length_b   1.000
_cell.length_c   1.000
_cell.angle_alpha   90.00
_cell.angle_beta   90.00
_cell.angle_gamma   90.00
#
_symmetry.space_group_name_H-M   'P 1'
#
loop_
_entity.id
_entity.type
_entity.pdbx_description
1 polymer ?
#
loop_
_entity_poly.entity_id
_entity_poly.type
_entity_poly.pdbx_seq_one_letter_code
_entity_poly.pdbx_strand_id
1 'polypeptide(L)'
;MKIEKNVLKQHFDSEQTNPRFIAYLKHRGLTVGDQYKVHEFMKWIRSKLEDFKKENKISKYHPLSNEQQLEFTRYISGEDKQLELLDLT
;
A
#
# COMPACT_ATOMS: atom_id res chain seq x y z
N MET A 1 -9.36 14.33 15.95
CA MET A 1 -7.97 14.28 16.47
C MET A 1 -7.04 13.87 15.34
N LYS A 2 -6.02 14.67 15.01
CA LYS A 2 -4.99 14.30 14.03
C LYS A 2 -3.88 13.59 14.79
N ILE A 3 -3.78 12.27 14.67
CA ILE A 3 -2.70 11.48 15.29
C ILE A 3 -1.49 11.53 14.34
N GLU A 4 -0.43 12.15 14.82
CA GLU A 4 0.88 12.22 14.18
C GLU A 4 1.84 11.26 14.89
N LYS A 5 2.67 10.58 14.12
CA LYS A 5 3.64 9.60 14.61
C LYS A 5 4.95 9.76 13.84
N ASN A 6 6.06 9.44 14.49
CA ASN A 6 7.36 9.39 13.85
C ASN A 6 7.54 8.08 13.10
N VAL A 7 8.24 8.13 11.97
CA VAL A 7 8.70 6.96 11.25
C VAL A 7 9.91 6.38 11.99
N LEU A 8 9.78 5.13 12.42
CA LEU A 8 10.81 4.39 13.14
C LEU A 8 11.46 3.37 12.20
N LYS A 9 12.69 2.96 12.50
CA LYS A 9 13.41 1.94 11.73
C LYS A 9 12.60 0.64 11.57
N GLN A 10 11.90 0.21 12.62
CA GLN A 10 11.04 -0.97 12.60
C GLN A 10 9.91 -0.90 11.56
N HIS A 11 9.48 0.30 11.15
CA HIS A 11 8.44 0.45 10.13
C HIS A 11 8.89 0.04 8.73
N PHE A 12 10.19 -0.21 8.51
CA PHE A 12 10.73 -0.73 7.25
C PHE A 12 11.09 -2.21 7.32
N ASP A 13 10.83 -2.86 8.45
CA ASP A 13 11.01 -4.30 8.62
C ASP A 13 9.73 -5.03 8.21
N SER A 14 9.80 -5.81 7.13
CA SER A 14 8.66 -6.58 6.58
C SER A 14 8.22 -7.74 7.46
N GLU A 15 9.05 -8.20 8.40
CA GLU A 15 8.68 -9.25 9.35
C GLU A 15 7.86 -8.68 10.52
N GLN A 16 8.05 -7.40 10.83
CA GLN A 16 7.42 -6.74 11.98
C GLN A 16 6.31 -5.76 11.62
N THR A 17 6.29 -5.29 10.36
CA THR A 17 5.38 -4.24 9.91
C THR A 17 4.49 -4.72 8.77
N ASN A 18 3.21 -4.34 8.83
CA ASN A 18 2.27 -4.60 7.74
C ASN A 18 2.85 -4.07 6.40
N PRO A 19 3.04 -4.93 5.38
CA PRO A 19 3.64 -4.53 4.10
C PRO A 19 2.92 -3.36 3.42
N ARG A 20 1.60 -3.23 3.61
CA ARG A 20 0.81 -2.13 3.06
C ARG A 20 1.18 -0.78 3.65
N PHE A 21 1.59 -0.76 4.93
CA PHE A 21 2.11 0.45 5.56
C PHE A 21 3.52 0.78 5.08
N ILE A 22 4.36 -0.23 4.86
CA ILE A 22 5.69 -0.03 4.25
C ILE A 22 5.54 0.60 2.85
N ALA A 23 4.62 0.08 2.03
CA ALA A 23 4.32 0.63 0.72
C ALA A 23 3.86 2.10 0.79
N TYR A 24 3.03 2.45 1.77
CA TYR A 24 2.64 3.84 2.02
C TYR A 24 3.83 4.76 2.33
N LEU A 25 4.72 4.34 3.22
CA LEU A 25 5.91 5.13 3.58
C LEU A 25 6.79 5.38 2.35
N LYS A 26 7.04 4.34 1.55
CA LYS A 26 7.79 4.44 0.29
C LYS A 26 7.10 5.36 -0.70
N HIS A 27 5.79 5.23 -0.91
CA HIS A 27 5.01 6.07 -1.82
C HIS A 27 5.07 7.56 -1.44
N ARG A 28 5.14 7.87 -0.14
CA ARG A 28 5.24 9.24 0.38
C ARG A 28 6.69 9.77 0.44
N GLY A 29 7.67 8.94 0.11
CA GLY A 29 9.09 9.30 0.23
C GLY A 29 9.52 9.54 1.69
N LEU A 30 8.84 8.94 2.66
CA LEU A 30 9.13 9.14 4.08
C LEU A 30 10.30 8.26 4.51
N THR A 31 11.17 8.81 5.34
CA THR A 31 12.38 8.19 5.89
C THR A 31 12.32 8.18 7.42
N VAL A 32 13.28 7.50 8.07
CA VAL A 32 13.34 7.44 9.54
C VAL A 32 13.50 8.84 10.14
N GLY A 33 12.68 9.17 11.13
CA GLY A 33 12.65 10.49 11.76
C GLY A 33 11.56 11.41 11.19
N ASP A 34 11.06 11.15 9.99
CA ASP A 34 9.94 11.90 9.42
C ASP A 34 8.64 11.65 10.19
N GLN A 35 7.66 12.52 10.00
CA GLN A 35 6.33 12.39 10.58
C GLN A 35 5.31 11.90 9.56
N TYR A 36 4.43 11.00 9.99
CA TYR A 36 3.26 10.61 9.23
C TYR A 36 2.00 10.80 10.04
N LYS A 37 0.91 11.08 9.33
CA LYS A 37 -0.44 11.17 9.89
C LYS A 37 -1.15 9.85 9.67
N VAL A 38 -1.62 9.22 10.75
CA VAL A 38 -2.32 7.92 10.66
C VAL A 38 -3.52 7.99 9.72
N HIS A 39 -4.25 9.11 9.72
CA HIS A 39 -5.41 9.29 8.85
C HIS A 39 -5.04 9.44 7.36
N GLU A 40 -3.82 9.88 7.03
CA GLU A 40 -3.36 9.93 5.64
C GLU A 40 -3.10 8.54 5.09
N PHE A 41 -2.50 7.65 5.90
CA PHE A 41 -2.38 6.23 5.55
C PHE A 41 -3.76 5.60 5.30
N MET A 42 -4.72 5.80 6.20
CA MET A 42 -6.07 5.24 6.06
C MET A 42 -6.80 5.75 4.81
N LYS A 43 -6.64 7.03 4.48
CA LYS A 43 -7.19 7.60 3.23
C LYS A 43 -6.51 7.00 2.00
N TRP A 44 -5.19 6.91 2.02
CA TRP A 44 -4.41 6.39 0.90
C TRP A 44 -4.74 4.92 0.62
N ILE A 45 -4.71 4.05 1.63
CA ILE A 45 -4.97 2.62 1.44
C ILE A 45 -6.41 2.36 0.95
N ARG A 46 -7.38 3.15 1.44
CA ARG A 46 -8.75 3.09 0.96
C ARG A 46 -8.85 3.50 -0.51
N SER A 47 -8.20 4.59 -0.90
CA SER A 47 -8.17 5.02 -2.31
C SER A 47 -7.61 3.91 -3.20
N LYS A 48 -6.49 3.32 -2.80
CA LYS A 48 -5.86 2.21 -3.55
C LYS A 48 -6.72 0.96 -3.63
N LEU A 49 -7.46 0.65 -2.58
CA LEU A 49 -8.39 -0.48 -2.59
C LEU A 49 -9.53 -0.26 -3.59
N GLU A 50 -10.08 0.96 -3.67
CA GLU A 50 -11.13 1.30 -4.65
C GLU A 50 -10.59 1.23 -6.08
N ASP A 51 -9.38 1.75 -6.32
CA ASP A 51 -8.69 1.65 -7.63
C ASP A 51 -8.52 0.18 -8.04
N PHE A 52 -7.92 -0.64 -7.16
CA PHE A 52 -7.69 -2.07 -7.39
C PHE A 52 -8.99 -2.83 -7.69
N LYS A 53 -10.05 -2.58 -6.91
CA LYS A 53 -11.34 -3.24 -7.14
C LYS A 53 -11.95 -2.85 -8.47
N LYS A 54 -11.86 -1.57 -8.86
CA LYS A 54 -12.37 -1.07 -10.13
C LYS A 54 -11.66 -1.73 -11.30
N GLU A 55 -10.33 -1.81 -11.25
CA GLU A 55 -9.50 -2.43 -12.30
C GLU A 55 -9.81 -3.94 -12.44
N ASN A 56 -10.03 -4.64 -11.33
CA ASN A 56 -10.29 -6.07 -11.30
C ASN A 56 -11.80 -6.44 -11.37
N LYS A 57 -12.68 -5.46 -11.64
CA LYS A 57 -14.14 -5.66 -11.71
C LYS A 57 -14.75 -6.30 -10.44
N ILE A 58 -14.15 -6.04 -9.28
CA ILE A 58 -14.61 -6.49 -7.98
C ILE A 58 -15.63 -5.47 -7.46
N SER A 59 -16.78 -5.96 -6.96
CA SER A 59 -17.77 -5.08 -6.34
C SER A 59 -17.18 -4.32 -5.16
N LYS A 60 -17.47 -3.01 -5.10
CA LYS A 60 -17.03 -2.11 -4.02
C LYS A 60 -17.34 -2.65 -2.63
N TYR A 61 -18.53 -3.23 -2.46
CA TYR A 61 -19.03 -3.74 -1.18
C TYR A 61 -18.54 -5.15 -0.86
N HIS A 62 -17.96 -5.85 -1.83
CA HIS A 62 -17.47 -7.21 -1.63
C HIS A 62 -16.08 -7.18 -0.97
N PRO A 63 -15.85 -7.88 0.15
CA PRO A 63 -14.51 -7.99 0.73
C PRO A 63 -13.56 -8.74 -0.22
N LEU A 64 -12.27 -8.45 -0.13
CA LEU A 64 -11.26 -9.20 -0.89
C LEU A 64 -11.08 -10.60 -0.30
N SER A 65 -10.96 -11.62 -1.15
CA SER A 65 -10.48 -12.95 -0.77
C SER A 65 -9.03 -12.89 -0.27
N ASN A 66 -8.54 -13.97 0.34
CA ASN A 66 -7.14 -14.04 0.78
C ASN A 66 -6.15 -13.88 -0.38
N GLU A 67 -6.44 -14.47 -1.53
CA GLU A 67 -5.64 -14.33 -2.75
C GLU A 67 -5.64 -12.87 -3.25
N GLN A 68 -6.82 -12.26 -3.36
CA GLN A 68 -6.97 -10.85 -3.76
C GLN A 68 -6.30 -9.89 -2.78
N GLN A 69 -6.22 -10.24 -1.49
CA GLN A 69 -5.49 -9.45 -0.50
C GLN A 69 -3.98 -9.48 -0.71
N LEU A 70 -3.43 -10.58 -1.22
CA LEU A 70 -2.02 -10.71 -1.60
C LEU A 70 -1.76 -9.90 -2.88
N GLU A 71 -2.60 -10.06 -3.90
CA GLU A 71 -2.55 -9.27 -5.14
C GLU A 71 -2.63 -7.77 -4.87
N PHE A 72 -3.58 -7.33 -4.03
CA PHE A 72 -3.69 -5.93 -3.64
C PHE A 72 -2.41 -5.41 -2.97
N THR A 73 -1.74 -6.25 -2.17
CA THR A 73 -0.49 -5.87 -1.51
C THR A 73 0.65 -5.71 -2.53
N ARG A 74 0.72 -6.57 -3.56
CA ARG A 74 1.67 -6.44 -4.68
C ARG A 74 1.39 -5.18 -5.51
N TYR A 75 0.12 -4.95 -5.86
CA TYR A 75 -0.35 -3.79 -6.61
C TYR A 75 0.12 -2.47 -5.97
N ILE A 76 -0.11 -2.28 -4.66
CA ILE A 76 0.29 -1.03 -3.98
C ILE A 76 1.79 -0.94 -3.70
N SER A 77 2.49 -2.07 -3.67
CA SER A 77 3.95 -2.10 -3.48
C SER A 77 4.69 -1.77 -4.79
N GLY A 78 3.97 -1.70 -5.92
CA GLY A 78 4.53 -1.43 -7.23
C GLY A 78 5.25 -2.62 -7.86
N GLU A 79 5.06 -3.82 -7.30
CA GLU A 79 5.67 -5.05 -7.81
C GLU A 79 5.05 -5.52 -9.13
N ASP A 80 3.81 -5.12 -9.44
CA ASP A 80 3.14 -5.45 -10.71
C ASP A 80 3.65 -4.64 -11.92
N LYS A 81 4.35 -3.51 -11.71
CA LYS A 81 4.81 -2.65 -12.81
C LYS A 81 6.00 -3.19 -13.62
N GLN A 82 6.53 -4.36 -13.27
CA GLN A 82 7.64 -4.97 -14.01
C GLN A 82 7.19 -5.89 -15.16
N LEU A 83 5.89 -6.20 -15.29
CA LEU A 83 5.39 -7.09 -16.35
C LEU A 83 5.07 -6.36 -17.68
N GLU A 84 4.88 -5.04 -17.68
CA GLU A 84 4.63 -4.28 -18.93
C GLU A 84 5.92 -3.90 -19.70
N LEU A 85 7.11 -4.16 -19.14
CA LEU A 85 8.39 -3.82 -19.78
C LEU A 85 9.12 -5.01 -20.43
N LEU A 86 8.56 -6.22 -20.37
CA LEU A 86 9.15 -7.42 -20.99
C LEU A 86 8.51 -7.82 -22.33
N ASP A 87 7.46 -7.12 -22.78
CA ASP A 87 6.82 -7.35 -24.08
C ASP A 87 7.26 -6.34 -25.18
N LEU A 88 8.35 -5.58 -24.96
CA LEU A 88 8.87 -4.59 -25.93
C LEU A 88 10.38 -4.69 -26.22
N THR A 89 11.01 -5.85 -26.01
CA THR A 89 12.38 -6.15 -26.47
C THR A 89 12.45 -7.40 -27.31
#